data_AF-A0A4Q4XBY9-F1
#
_entry.id   AF-A0A4Q4XBY9-F1
#
_cell.length_a   1.000
_cell.length_b   1.000
_cell.length_c   1.000
_cell.angle_alpha   90.00
_cell.angle_beta   90.00
_cell.angle_gamma   90.00
#
_symmetry.space_group_name_H-M   'P 1'
#
loop_
_entity.id
_entity.type
_entity.pdbx_description
1 polymer ?
#
loop_
_entity_poly.entity_id
_entity_poly.type
_entity_poly.pdbx_seq_one_letter_code
_entity_poly.pdbx_strand_id
1 'polypeptide(L)'
;MFEETDELIVCPGVYDGLSTRTAIELDSNAILGAGTTASRLGQPDLTIAQLHEMRENAEMIANLDLFGPPLVADVDTDHGGPIMAARTSRTIHPRRRSESDLEYRVLSKRCGHLSSKKLIPQDEYLAEYVQHTPHARSYNPASC
;
A
#
# COMPACT_ATOMS: atom_id res chain seq x y z
N MET A 1 -12.91 -3.24 6.74
CA MET A 1 -11.97 -4.35 6.95
C MET A 1 -12.38 -5.40 5.96
N PHE A 2 -11.46 -5.93 5.18
CA PHE A 2 -11.78 -7.08 4.34
C PHE A 2 -12.03 -8.24 5.29
N GLU A 3 -13.30 -8.47 5.63
CA GLU A 3 -13.71 -9.58 6.48
C GLU A 3 -13.36 -10.91 5.78
N GLU A 4 -13.25 -12.00 6.54
CA GLU A 4 -13.11 -13.35 5.96
C GLU A 4 -14.40 -13.66 5.18
N THR A 5 -14.36 -13.38 3.88
CA THR A 5 -15.39 -13.69 2.90
C THR A 5 -14.81 -14.58 1.83
N ASP A 6 -15.59 -15.54 1.35
CA ASP A 6 -15.26 -16.39 0.20
C ASP A 6 -15.53 -15.65 -1.14
N GLU A 7 -15.99 -14.40 -1.09
CA GLU A 7 -16.27 -13.59 -2.26
C GLU A 7 -15.01 -12.95 -2.86
N LEU A 8 -14.96 -12.87 -4.19
CA LEU A 8 -13.90 -12.17 -4.90
C LEU A 8 -13.99 -10.66 -4.64
N ILE A 9 -13.00 -10.13 -3.92
CA ILE A 9 -12.86 -8.69 -3.71
C ILE A 9 -12.12 -8.07 -4.92
N VAL A 10 -12.80 -7.17 -5.62
CA VAL A 10 -12.21 -6.39 -6.72
C VAL A 10 -11.80 -5.01 -6.22
N CYS A 11 -10.53 -4.65 -6.47
CA CYS A 11 -9.92 -3.37 -6.08
C CYS A 11 -9.24 -2.70 -7.29
N PRO A 12 -9.94 -1.87 -8.08
CA PRO A 12 -9.32 -1.03 -9.10
C PRO A 12 -8.22 -0.13 -8.54
N GLY A 13 -7.18 0.05 -9.35
CA GLY A 13 -6.07 0.97 -9.05
C GLY A 13 -6.52 2.42 -9.16
N VAL A 14 -6.40 3.16 -8.06
CA VAL A 14 -6.61 4.62 -7.99
C VAL A 14 -5.29 5.30 -7.63
N TYR A 15 -5.17 6.59 -7.93
CA TYR A 15 -3.93 7.33 -7.67
C TYR A 15 -4.13 8.79 -7.26
N ASP A 16 -5.34 9.32 -7.39
CA ASP A 16 -5.70 10.68 -7.03
C ASP A 16 -7.18 10.78 -6.63
N GLY A 17 -7.65 11.99 -6.37
CA GLY A 17 -9.04 12.22 -5.98
C GLY A 17 -10.05 11.93 -7.09
N LEU A 18 -9.71 12.17 -8.36
CA LEU A 18 -10.62 11.97 -9.49
C LEU A 18 -10.85 10.49 -9.78
N SER A 19 -9.77 9.72 -9.87
CA SER A 19 -9.81 8.26 -10.03
C SER A 19 -10.55 7.61 -8.86
N THR A 20 -10.34 8.09 -7.63
CA THR A 20 -11.06 7.59 -6.46
C THR A 20 -12.55 7.93 -6.50
N ARG A 21 -12.93 9.15 -6.86
CA ARG A 21 -14.36 9.53 -6.99
C ARG A 21 -15.08 8.65 -8.02
N THR A 22 -14.41 8.34 -9.12
CA THR A 22 -14.93 7.42 -10.14
C THR A 22 -15.15 6.01 -9.55
N ALA A 23 -14.19 5.50 -8.77
CA ALA A 23 -14.34 4.20 -8.11
C ALA A 23 -15.49 4.18 -7.08
N ILE A 24 -15.68 5.27 -6.32
CA ILE A 24 -16.79 5.43 -5.36
C ILE A 24 -18.15 5.43 -6.09
N GLU A 25 -18.26 6.14 -7.21
CA GLU A 25 -19.49 6.15 -8.03
C GLU A 25 -19.87 4.76 -8.57
N LEU A 26 -18.88 3.90 -8.74
CA LEU A 26 -19.05 2.51 -9.17
C LEU A 26 -19.19 1.52 -7.99
N ASP A 27 -19.29 2.03 -6.75
CA ASP A 27 -19.37 1.24 -5.51
C ASP A 27 -18.26 0.18 -5.39
N SER A 28 -17.05 0.56 -5.80
CA SER A 28 -15.90 -0.35 -5.86
C SER A 28 -14.84 -0.02 -4.82
N ASN A 29 -14.22 -1.05 -4.23
CA ASN A 29 -13.00 -0.90 -3.43
C ASN A 29 -11.88 -0.28 -4.26
N ALA A 30 -10.81 0.16 -3.59
CA ALA A 30 -9.70 0.82 -4.26
C ALA A 30 -8.35 0.32 -3.76
N ILE A 31 -7.37 0.27 -4.66
CA ILE A 31 -5.95 0.06 -4.31
C ILE A 31 -5.11 1.24 -4.80
N LEU A 32 -4.20 1.72 -3.94
CA LEU A 32 -3.26 2.79 -4.22
C LEU A 32 -1.85 2.22 -4.30
N GLY A 33 -1.04 2.66 -5.27
CA GLY A 33 0.37 2.23 -5.38
C GLY A 33 1.21 3.11 -6.30
N ALA A 34 1.90 2.50 -7.26
CA ALA A 34 2.78 3.14 -8.24
C ALA A 34 2.22 4.42 -8.90
N GLY A 35 0.89 4.50 -9.07
CA GLY A 35 0.21 5.67 -9.61
C GLY A 35 0.38 6.94 -8.76
N THR A 36 0.61 6.82 -7.44
CA THR A 36 0.94 7.96 -6.57
C THR A 36 2.21 8.66 -7.05
N THR A 37 3.27 7.89 -7.26
CA THR A 37 4.57 8.40 -7.75
C THR A 37 4.43 9.03 -9.13
N ALA A 38 3.67 8.39 -10.03
CA ALA A 38 3.44 8.90 -11.38
C ALA A 38 2.63 10.21 -11.35
N SER A 39 1.50 10.23 -10.64
CA SER A 39 0.55 11.35 -10.69
C SER A 39 0.99 12.54 -9.84
N ARG A 40 1.65 12.32 -8.69
CA ARG A 40 2.05 13.42 -7.80
C ARG A 40 3.44 13.96 -8.10
N LEU A 41 4.35 13.09 -8.53
CA LEU A 41 5.76 13.45 -8.71
C LEU A 41 6.19 13.47 -10.17
N GLY A 42 5.41 12.89 -11.09
CA GLY A 42 5.82 12.73 -12.48
C GLY A 42 7.01 11.78 -12.62
N GLN A 43 7.15 10.81 -11.71
CA GLN A 43 8.32 9.94 -11.58
C GLN A 43 7.94 8.45 -11.71
N PRO A 44 8.88 7.58 -12.08
CA PRO A 44 8.66 6.13 -12.13
C PRO A 44 8.61 5.52 -10.72
N ASP A 45 7.95 4.37 -10.57
CA ASP A 45 7.90 3.58 -9.34
C ASP A 45 9.23 2.85 -9.04
N LEU A 46 10.16 3.62 -8.48
CA LEU A 46 11.51 3.23 -8.09
C LEU A 46 11.84 3.71 -6.66
N THR A 47 10.86 3.65 -5.75
CA THR A 47 10.97 4.14 -4.36
C THR A 47 11.39 5.62 -4.29
N ILE A 48 10.89 6.43 -5.22
CA ILE A 48 11.09 7.88 -5.22
C ILE A 48 10.14 8.53 -4.21
N ALA A 49 8.88 8.07 -4.19
CA ALA A 49 7.89 8.53 -3.23
C ALA A 49 8.33 8.20 -1.80
N GLN A 50 8.30 9.21 -0.95
CA GLN A 50 8.60 9.12 0.46
C GLN A 50 7.33 8.79 1.24
N LEU A 51 7.50 8.28 2.47
CA LEU A 51 6.38 7.94 3.36
C LEU A 51 5.36 9.07 3.49
N HIS A 52 5.80 10.32 3.62
CA HIS A 52 4.89 11.44 3.78
C HIS A 52 4.02 11.68 2.53
N GLU A 53 4.55 11.48 1.33
CA GLU A 53 3.82 11.66 0.06
C GLU A 53 2.79 10.54 -0.13
N MET A 54 3.17 9.29 0.16
CA MET A 54 2.28 8.13 0.12
C MET A 54 1.17 8.29 1.16
N ARG A 55 1.54 8.65 2.40
CA ARG A 55 0.60 8.90 3.49
C ARG A 55 -0.39 10.00 3.13
N GLU A 56 0.06 11.16 2.68
CA GLU A 56 -0.81 12.30 2.36
C GLU A 56 -1.83 11.93 1.27
N ASN A 57 -1.40 11.15 0.26
CA ASN A 57 -2.31 10.71 -0.79
C ASN A 57 -3.35 9.71 -0.26
N ALA A 58 -2.91 8.68 0.46
CA ALA A 58 -3.80 7.72 1.11
C ALA A 58 -4.74 8.42 2.11
N GLU A 59 -4.25 9.45 2.80
CA GLU A 59 -5.00 10.28 3.75
C GLU A 59 -6.16 11.01 3.11
N MET A 60 -5.89 11.66 1.97
CA MET A 60 -6.91 12.36 1.21
C MET A 60 -7.94 11.36 0.65
N ILE A 61 -7.48 10.30 -0.03
CA ILE A 61 -8.32 9.29 -0.68
C ILE A 61 -9.27 8.63 0.32
N ALA A 62 -8.75 8.16 1.46
CA ALA A 62 -9.54 7.47 2.48
C ALA A 62 -10.57 8.36 3.20
N ASN A 63 -10.52 9.69 3.04
CA ASN A 63 -11.52 10.62 3.58
C ASN A 63 -12.47 11.19 2.52
N LEU A 64 -12.38 10.78 1.25
CA LEU A 64 -13.31 11.27 0.23
C LEU A 64 -14.75 10.81 0.48
N ASP A 65 -14.92 9.64 1.10
CA ASP A 65 -16.19 9.12 1.58
C ASP A 65 -15.99 8.33 2.88
N LEU A 66 -16.56 8.82 3.98
CA LEU A 66 -16.48 8.18 5.30
C LEU A 66 -17.26 6.86 5.37
N PHE A 67 -18.25 6.69 4.49
CA PHE A 67 -19.08 5.50 4.40
C PHE A 67 -18.77 4.67 3.15
N GLY A 68 -17.81 5.12 2.34
CA GLY A 68 -17.38 4.48 1.11
C GLY A 68 -16.57 3.19 1.33
N PRO A 69 -16.20 2.55 0.21
CA PRO A 69 -15.54 1.26 0.22
C PRO A 69 -14.08 1.35 0.73
N PRO A 70 -13.52 0.26 1.26
CA PRO A 70 -12.16 0.22 1.82
C PRO A 70 -11.07 0.54 0.80
N LEU A 71 -9.98 1.10 1.32
CA LEU A 71 -8.76 1.42 0.58
C LEU A 71 -7.64 0.47 0.98
N VAL A 72 -6.97 -0.14 0.01
CA VAL A 72 -5.68 -0.80 0.18
C VAL A 72 -4.59 0.17 -0.26
N ALA A 73 -3.63 0.47 0.62
CA ALA A 73 -2.52 1.37 0.32
C ALA A 73 -1.19 0.62 0.27
N ASP A 74 -0.49 0.67 -0.86
CA ASP A 74 0.90 0.25 -0.98
C ASP A 74 1.79 1.09 -0.05
N VAL A 75 2.60 0.43 0.77
CA VAL A 75 3.56 1.07 1.68
C VAL A 75 5.01 0.79 1.31
N ASP A 76 5.23 0.35 0.07
CA ASP A 76 6.51 -0.08 -0.46
C ASP A 76 7.18 -1.12 0.45
N THR A 77 8.31 -0.76 1.05
CA THR A 77 9.06 -1.54 2.03
C THR A 77 9.12 -0.79 3.36
N ASP A 78 8.03 -0.11 3.72
CA ASP A 78 7.88 0.70 4.93
C ASP A 78 8.83 1.91 5.07
N HIS A 79 9.54 2.26 3.98
CA HIS A 79 10.44 3.40 3.88
C HIS A 79 11.59 3.43 4.92
N GLY A 80 12.00 2.26 5.43
CA GLY A 80 13.16 2.14 6.32
C GLY A 80 13.26 0.75 6.95
N GLY A 81 13.83 0.67 8.15
CA GLY A 81 13.87 -0.57 8.95
C GLY A 81 12.65 -0.74 9.88
N PRO A 82 12.71 -1.65 10.87
CA PRO A 82 11.56 -2.01 11.74
C PRO A 82 10.85 -0.85 12.42
N ILE A 83 11.61 0.17 12.85
CA ILE A 83 11.06 1.37 13.49
C ILE A 83 10.21 2.17 12.50
N MET A 84 10.66 2.26 11.25
CA MET A 84 9.90 2.93 10.19
C MET A 84 8.68 2.10 9.81
N ALA A 85 8.79 0.77 9.77
CA ALA A 85 7.64 -0.14 9.60
C ALA A 85 6.54 0.09 10.63
N ALA A 86 6.90 0.10 11.91
CA ALA A 86 5.96 0.40 12.99
C ALA A 86 5.33 1.81 12.85
N ARG A 87 6.11 2.79 12.39
CA ARG A 87 5.63 4.17 12.15
C ARG A 87 4.68 4.23 10.96
N THR A 88 5.03 3.61 9.84
CA THR A 88 4.26 3.57 8.60
C THR A 88 2.90 2.93 8.85
N SER A 89 2.89 1.75 9.47
CA SER A 89 1.66 1.06 9.88
C SER A 89 0.76 1.96 10.74
N ARG A 90 1.30 2.61 11.79
CA ARG A 90 0.51 3.53 12.65
C ARG A 90 0.01 4.77 11.94
N THR A 91 0.66 5.20 10.87
CA THR A 91 0.34 6.46 10.18
C THR A 91 -0.67 6.26 9.06
N ILE A 92 -0.67 5.09 8.41
CA ILE A 92 -1.57 4.74 7.31
C ILE A 92 -2.85 4.03 7.83
N HIS A 93 -2.75 3.30 8.94
CA HIS A 93 -3.88 2.59 9.56
C HIS A 93 -4.88 3.38 10.45
N PRO A 94 -4.66 4.63 10.91
CA PRO A 94 -5.59 5.27 11.84
C PRO A 94 -6.95 5.63 11.19
N ARG A 95 -7.13 5.34 9.89
CA ARG A 95 -8.37 5.55 9.15
C ARG A 95 -9.12 4.22 9.12
N ARG A 96 -10.32 4.22 9.68
CA ARG A 96 -11.14 3.04 10.03
C ARG A 96 -11.47 2.07 8.88
N ARG A 97 -10.97 2.30 7.66
CA ARG A 97 -11.19 1.48 6.46
C ARG A 97 -9.97 1.41 5.51
N SER A 98 -8.75 1.70 5.97
CA SER A 98 -7.53 1.48 5.19
C SER A 98 -6.72 0.27 5.67
N GLU A 99 -6.35 -0.58 4.73
CA GLU A 99 -5.34 -1.64 4.91
C GLU A 99 -4.08 -1.26 4.14
N SER A 100 -2.94 -1.79 4.58
CA SER A 100 -1.64 -1.54 3.94
C SER A 100 -1.05 -2.82 3.38
N ASP A 101 -0.54 -2.73 2.14
CA ASP A 101 0.18 -3.81 1.47
C ASP A 101 1.70 -3.58 1.57
N LEU A 102 2.39 -4.52 2.20
CA LEU A 102 3.83 -4.44 2.48
C LEU A 102 4.64 -5.44 1.65
N GLU A 103 5.68 -4.96 0.94
CA GLU A 103 6.60 -5.80 0.17
C GLU A 103 7.87 -6.22 0.93
N TYR A 104 8.32 -7.46 0.73
CA TYR A 104 9.56 -8.06 1.31
C TYR A 104 10.80 -7.77 0.46
N ARG A 105 10.99 -6.51 0.07
CA ARG A 105 12.12 -6.09 -0.77
C ARG A 105 13.08 -5.20 -0.01
N VAL A 106 14.27 -5.04 -0.58
CA VAL A 106 15.21 -4.02 -0.10
C VAL A 106 14.62 -2.62 -0.30
N LEU A 107 15.08 -1.66 0.50
CA LEU A 107 14.61 -0.26 0.48
C LEU A 107 14.66 0.41 -0.91
N SER A 108 15.55 -0.05 -1.79
CA SER A 108 15.57 0.36 -3.20
C SER A 108 14.64 -0.53 -4.04
N LYS A 109 13.35 -0.57 -3.68
CA LYS A 109 12.39 -1.38 -4.44
C LYS A 109 12.19 -0.83 -5.84
N ARG A 110 11.65 -1.70 -6.68
CA ARG A 110 11.24 -1.39 -8.04
C ARG A 110 9.85 -1.98 -8.23
N CYS A 111 9.05 -1.41 -9.12
CA CYS A 111 7.76 -1.99 -9.49
C CYS A 111 7.85 -3.51 -9.71
N GLY A 112 6.82 -4.24 -9.26
CA GLY A 112 6.75 -5.70 -9.34
C GLY A 112 6.92 -6.28 -10.74
N HIS A 113 6.63 -5.50 -11.79
CA HIS A 113 6.74 -5.91 -13.19
C HIS A 113 8.11 -5.59 -13.84
N LEU A 114 9.03 -4.96 -13.10
CA LEU A 114 10.37 -4.64 -13.60
C LEU A 114 11.39 -5.75 -13.27
N SER A 115 12.42 -5.88 -14.09
CA SER A 115 13.52 -6.82 -13.89
C SER A 115 14.48 -6.39 -12.77
N SER A 116 15.33 -7.32 -12.33
CA SER A 116 16.42 -7.08 -11.37
C SER A 116 15.94 -6.63 -9.98
N LYS A 117 14.88 -7.27 -9.49
CA LYS A 117 14.35 -7.10 -8.13
C LYS A 117 15.29 -7.75 -7.11
N LYS A 118 15.45 -7.12 -5.95
CA LYS A 118 16.21 -7.67 -4.81
C LYS A 118 15.28 -7.89 -3.64
N LEU A 119 15.36 -9.08 -3.07
CA LEU A 119 14.54 -9.54 -1.95
C LEU A 119 15.40 -9.60 -0.69
N ILE A 120 14.78 -9.42 0.46
CA ILE A 120 15.39 -9.80 1.74
C ILE A 120 15.04 -11.26 2.07
N PRO A 121 15.83 -11.95 2.90
CA PRO A 121 15.48 -13.28 3.42
C PRO A 121 14.08 -13.27 4.06
N GLN A 122 13.34 -14.37 3.91
CA GLN A 122 11.98 -14.48 4.43
C GLN A 122 11.94 -14.34 5.96
N ASP A 123 12.91 -14.94 6.64
CA ASP A 123 13.06 -14.94 8.09
C ASP A 123 13.30 -13.51 8.62
N GLU A 124 14.10 -12.72 7.90
CA GLU A 124 14.30 -11.29 8.15
C GLU A 124 12.98 -10.52 7.98
N TYR A 125 12.28 -10.72 6.85
CA TYR A 125 11.00 -10.05 6.59
C TYR A 125 9.96 -10.32 7.69
N LEU A 126 9.83 -11.57 8.11
CA LEU A 126 8.86 -11.98 9.13
C LEU A 126 9.22 -11.40 10.51
N ALA A 127 10.49 -11.50 10.92
CA ALA A 127 10.93 -11.08 12.24
C ALA A 127 11.02 -9.55 12.37
N GLU A 128 11.50 -8.87 11.34
CA GLU A 128 11.82 -7.44 11.40
C GLU A 128 10.65 -6.56 10.98
N TYR A 129 9.82 -6.99 10.03
CA TYR A 129 8.80 -6.11 9.44
C TYR A 129 7.38 -6.54 9.81
N VAL A 130 7.01 -7.81 9.54
CA VAL A 130 5.63 -8.29 9.78
C VAL A 130 5.25 -8.23 11.26
N GLN A 131 6.15 -8.66 12.16
CA GLN A 131 5.91 -8.58 13.62
C GLN A 131 5.65 -7.15 14.12
N HIS A 132 6.22 -6.15 13.44
CA HIS A 132 6.10 -4.74 13.80
C HIS A 132 4.96 -4.02 13.06
N THR A 133 4.27 -4.71 12.15
CA THR A 133 3.18 -4.19 11.32
C THR A 133 1.94 -5.10 11.40
N PRO A 134 1.28 -5.21 12.58
CA PRO A 134 0.19 -6.17 12.81
C PRO A 134 -1.07 -5.94 11.95
N HIS A 135 -1.12 -4.85 11.19
CA HIS A 135 -2.21 -4.49 10.29
C HIS A 135 -1.82 -4.51 8.80
N ALA A 136 -0.57 -4.87 8.48
CA ALA A 136 -0.15 -5.03 7.10
C ALA A 136 -0.52 -6.44 6.61
N ARG A 137 -1.15 -6.53 5.43
CA ARG A 137 -1.25 -7.80 4.72
C ARG A 137 0.13 -8.12 4.14
N SER A 138 0.67 -9.28 4.51
CA SER A 138 1.92 -9.77 3.94
C SER A 138 1.62 -10.55 2.66
N TYR A 139 2.25 -10.15 1.55
CA TYR A 139 2.13 -10.80 0.25
C TYR A 139 3.32 -11.75 0.03
N ASN A 140 3.05 -12.98 -0.42
CA ASN A 140 4.08 -13.96 -0.81
C ASN A 140 4.09 -14.19 -2.33
N PRO A 141 4.99 -13.57 -3.10
CA PRO A 141 5.13 -13.73 -4.55
C PRO A 141 5.78 -15.02 -5.00
N ALA A 142 6.20 -15.92 -4.11
CA ALA A 142 6.56 -17.28 -4.52
C ALA A 142 5.33 -18.06 -5.05
N SER A 143 4.14 -17.47 -5.02
CA SER A 143 2.87 -18.00 -5.53
C SER A 143 2.54 -17.58 -6.97
N CYS A 144 3.45 -16.93 -7.71
CA CYS A 144 3.29 -16.56 -9.13
C CYS A 144 4.41 -17.15 -9.99
#